data_AF-A0A1B6FDR0-F1
#
_entry.id   AF-A0A1B6FDR0-F1
#
_cell.length_a   1.000
_cell.length_b   1.000
_cell.length_c   1.000
_cell.angle_alpha   90.00
_cell.angle_beta   90.00
_cell.angle_gamma   90.00
#
_symmetry.space_group_name_H-M   'P 1'
#
loop_
_entity.id
_entity.type
_entity.pdbx_description
1 polymer ?
#
loop_
_entity_poly.entity_id
_entity_poly.type
_entity_poly.pdbx_seq_one_letter_code
_entity_poly.pdbx_strand_id
1 'polypeptide(L)'
;DPAATSREPDPPSTGSPCLLDCSAGGQCTLEGGVHRCQCPLGRTGQTCDTETEVRSPRFSGQGWLAFPALRAAYKHVQLQLEFRPESWDGILFLTGERDDLAGDFMVLFLYQGFVEFRFDCGSGVGVVRSEDNVLLNQWNKLTLYRHRW
;
A
#
# COMPACT_ATOMS: atom_id res chain seq x y z
N ASP A 1 46.66 -9.49 37.94
CA ASP A 1 46.56 -8.99 36.56
C ASP A 1 46.71 -10.10 35.55
N PRO A 2 45.62 -10.58 34.92
CA PRO A 2 45.72 -11.38 33.71
C PRO A 2 45.73 -10.46 32.48
N ALA A 3 46.54 -10.84 31.48
CA ALA A 3 46.78 -10.12 30.24
C ALA A 3 45.49 -9.86 29.45
N ALA A 4 45.33 -8.63 28.97
CA ALA A 4 44.30 -8.23 28.04
C ALA A 4 44.56 -8.86 26.67
N THR A 5 43.72 -9.83 26.27
CA THR A 5 43.66 -10.33 24.90
C THR A 5 42.95 -9.30 24.02
N SER A 6 43.70 -8.65 23.14
CA SER A 6 43.16 -7.81 22.07
C SER A 6 42.33 -8.66 21.12
N ARG A 7 41.00 -8.49 21.12
CA ARG A 7 40.15 -9.03 20.06
C ARG A 7 40.39 -8.21 18.79
N GLU A 8 40.87 -8.86 17.74
CA GLU A 8 40.81 -8.30 16.38
C GLU A 8 39.35 -8.01 16.02
N PRO A 9 39.06 -6.88 15.34
CA PRO A 9 37.73 -6.64 14.83
C PRO A 9 37.39 -7.69 13.77
N ASP A 10 36.22 -8.34 13.91
CA ASP A 10 35.71 -9.24 12.89
C ASP A 10 35.76 -8.56 11.51
N PRO A 11 36.18 -9.26 10.45
CA PRO A 11 36.17 -8.69 9.11
C PRO A 11 34.74 -8.22 8.78
N PRO A 12 34.58 -7.09 8.06
CA PRO A 12 33.25 -6.67 7.64
C PRO A 12 32.63 -7.86 6.91
N SER A 13 31.46 -8.30 7.36
CA SER A 13 30.70 -9.34 6.67
C SER A 13 30.42 -8.81 5.27
N THR A 14 31.30 -9.12 4.32
CA THR A 14 31.07 -8.89 2.90
C THR A 14 29.88 -9.76 2.57
N GLY A 15 28.69 -9.16 2.63
CA GLY A 15 27.47 -9.80 2.17
C GLY A 15 27.77 -10.40 0.80
N SER A 16 27.44 -11.68 0.62
CA SER A 16 27.72 -12.40 -0.61
C SER A 16 27.29 -11.54 -1.80
N PRO A 17 28.16 -11.31 -2.80
CA PRO A 17 27.81 -10.51 -3.96
C PRO A 17 26.56 -11.09 -4.62
N CYS A 18 25.65 -10.23 -5.08
CA CYS A 18 24.47 -10.72 -5.76
C CYS A 18 24.85 -11.45 -7.05
N LEU A 19 24.31 -12.66 -7.22
CA LEU A 19 24.56 -13.50 -8.39
C LEU A 19 23.59 -13.25 -9.57
N LEU A 20 22.58 -12.39 -9.39
CA LEU A 20 21.61 -12.02 -10.43
C LEU A 20 21.88 -10.62 -10.96
N ASP A 21 21.91 -10.48 -12.28
CA ASP A 21 21.90 -9.18 -12.96
C ASP A 21 20.47 -8.66 -13.08
N CYS A 22 20.07 -7.81 -12.13
CA CYS A 22 18.77 -7.17 -12.12
C CYS A 22 18.83 -5.92 -13.01
N SER A 23 18.39 -6.06 -14.26
CA SER A 23 18.41 -5.02 -15.28
C SER A 23 17.70 -3.73 -14.82
N ALA A 24 18.02 -2.61 -15.48
CA ALA A 24 17.26 -1.35 -15.45
C ALA A 24 16.89 -0.82 -14.04
N GLY A 25 17.80 -0.92 -13.08
CA GLY A 25 17.62 -0.39 -11.72
C GLY A 25 16.86 -1.32 -10.77
N GLY A 26 16.69 -2.60 -11.12
CA GLY A 26 16.19 -3.61 -10.18
C GLY A 26 17.16 -3.84 -9.02
N GLN A 27 16.62 -4.11 -7.83
CA GLN A 27 17.42 -4.39 -6.65
C GLN A 27 17.53 -5.89 -6.41
N CYS A 28 18.74 -6.41 -6.33
CA CYS A 28 18.94 -7.79 -5.93
C CYS A 28 18.89 -7.94 -4.41
N THR A 29 18.12 -8.93 -3.96
CA THR A 29 17.95 -9.27 -2.55
C THR A 29 18.17 -10.77 -2.32
N LEU A 30 18.53 -11.15 -1.10
CA LEU A 30 18.68 -12.55 -0.70
C LEU A 30 17.48 -12.94 0.18
N GLU A 31 16.54 -13.69 -0.37
CA GLU A 31 15.35 -14.18 0.34
C GLU A 31 15.49 -15.70 0.57
N GLY A 32 15.56 -16.13 1.83
CA GLY A 32 15.65 -17.57 2.16
C GLY A 32 16.90 -18.27 1.60
N GLY A 33 18.01 -17.54 1.41
CA GLY A 33 19.24 -18.05 0.81
C GLY A 33 19.24 -18.09 -0.72
N VAL A 34 18.17 -17.59 -1.37
CA VAL A 34 18.05 -17.50 -2.82
C VAL A 34 18.09 -16.04 -3.26
N HIS A 35 18.92 -15.71 -4.24
CA HIS A 35 18.93 -14.38 -4.82
C HIS A 35 17.66 -14.13 -5.63
N ARG A 36 17.07 -12.94 -5.50
CA ARG A 36 15.87 -12.52 -6.22
C ARG A 36 15.95 -11.05 -6.61
N CYS A 37 15.53 -10.72 -7.82
CA CYS A 37 15.38 -9.32 -8.24
C CYS A 37 14.03 -8.76 -7.77
N GLN A 38 14.09 -7.60 -7.12
CA GLN A 38 12.96 -6.72 -6.87
C GLN A 38 12.88 -5.73 -8.03
N CYS A 39 11.88 -5.91 -8.89
CA CYS A 39 11.74 -5.12 -10.10
C CYS A 39 11.10 -3.76 -9.83
N PRO A 40 11.56 -2.69 -10.53
CA PRO A 40 10.90 -1.40 -10.48
C PRO A 40 9.51 -1.48 -11.10
N LEU A 41 8.67 -0.49 -10.79
CA LEU A 41 7.33 -0.38 -11.37
C LEU A 41 7.39 -0.40 -12.89
N GLY A 42 6.54 -1.23 -13.51
CA GLY A 42 6.48 -1.37 -14.97
C GLY A 42 7.46 -2.40 -15.55
N ARG A 43 8.16 -3.17 -14.71
CA ARG A 43 9.02 -4.28 -15.15
C ARG A 43 8.74 -5.57 -14.37
N THR A 44 9.01 -6.70 -14.99
CA THR A 44 8.78 -8.05 -14.44
C THR A 44 9.83 -9.04 -14.96
N GLY A 45 9.72 -10.30 -14.54
CA GLY A 45 10.67 -11.37 -14.86
C GLY A 45 11.71 -11.57 -13.75
N GLN A 46 12.52 -12.63 -13.88
CA GLN A 46 13.55 -12.96 -12.89
C GLN A 46 14.66 -11.91 -12.80
N THR A 47 14.89 -11.17 -13.88
CA THR A 47 15.96 -10.18 -14.05
C THR A 47 15.44 -8.78 -14.39
N CYS A 48 14.13 -8.55 -14.33
CA CYS A 48 13.48 -7.25 -14.61
C CYS A 48 13.69 -6.72 -16.04
N ASP A 49 13.92 -7.61 -16.99
CA ASP A 49 14.15 -7.31 -18.41
C ASP A 49 12.85 -7.05 -19.19
N THR A 50 11.74 -7.60 -18.70
CA THR A 50 10.46 -7.57 -19.38
C THR A 50 9.65 -6.36 -18.94
N GLU A 51 9.33 -5.46 -19.88
CA GLU A 51 8.42 -4.35 -19.64
C GLU A 51 6.97 -4.82 -19.51
N THR A 52 6.22 -4.20 -18.61
CA THR A 52 4.82 -4.53 -18.38
C THR A 52 4.00 -3.29 -18.01
N GLU A 53 2.78 -3.24 -18.53
CA GLU A 53 1.82 -2.20 -18.15
C GLU A 53 1.11 -2.61 -16.86
N VAL A 54 1.31 -1.84 -15.79
CA VAL A 54 0.61 -2.09 -14.51
C VAL A 54 -0.78 -1.48 -14.58
N ARG A 55 -1.80 -2.31 -14.74
CA ARG A 55 -3.21 -1.87 -14.80
C ARG A 55 -3.93 -1.94 -13.45
N SER A 56 -3.62 -2.95 -12.64
CA SER A 56 -4.30 -3.19 -11.37
C SER A 56 -3.28 -3.66 -10.33
N PRO A 57 -2.86 -2.80 -9.39
CA PRO A 57 -1.96 -3.19 -8.32
C PRO A 57 -2.66 -4.17 -7.37
N ARG A 58 -1.89 -5.12 -6.84
CA ARG A 58 -2.32 -6.00 -5.74
C ARG A 58 -1.59 -5.60 -4.47
N PHE A 59 -2.33 -5.44 -3.37
CA PHE A 59 -1.77 -5.11 -2.07
C PHE A 59 -1.95 -6.29 -1.11
N SER A 60 -0.85 -6.71 -0.47
CA SER A 60 -0.83 -7.76 0.55
C SER A 60 -0.82 -7.22 1.98
N GLY A 61 -1.15 -5.93 2.15
CA GLY A 61 -1.05 -5.20 3.43
C GLY A 61 0.32 -4.53 3.68
N GLN A 62 1.30 -4.74 2.80
CA GLN A 62 2.64 -4.15 2.91
C GLN A 62 2.92 -3.15 1.77
N GLY A 63 1.98 -2.25 1.51
CA GLY A 63 2.16 -1.21 0.50
C GLY A 63 0.91 -0.39 0.26
N TRP A 64 1.09 0.76 -0.38
CA TRP A 64 0.01 1.68 -0.74
C TRP A 64 0.37 2.42 -2.03
N LEU A 65 -0.64 3.05 -2.64
CA LEU A 65 -0.44 4.07 -3.66
C LEU A 65 -0.79 5.42 -3.07
N ALA A 66 0.08 6.40 -3.29
CA ALA A 66 -0.14 7.78 -2.91
C ALA A 66 -0.35 8.63 -4.17
N PHE A 67 -1.38 9.45 -4.16
CA PHE A 67 -1.68 10.40 -5.22
C PHE A 67 -1.55 11.83 -4.67
N PRO A 68 -1.35 12.84 -5.54
CA PRO A 68 -1.43 14.23 -5.12
C PRO A 68 -2.74 14.54 -4.40
N ALA A 69 -2.70 15.44 -3.41
CA ALA A 69 -3.86 15.79 -2.61
C ALA A 69 -5.04 16.28 -3.48
N LEU A 70 -6.25 15.82 -3.13
CA LEU A 70 -7.48 16.21 -3.80
C LEU A 70 -7.76 17.71 -3.57
N ARG A 71 -7.83 18.48 -4.66
CA ARG A 71 -8.20 19.90 -4.58
C ARG A 71 -9.69 20.04 -4.30
N ALA A 72 -10.05 20.91 -3.36
CA ALA A 72 -11.44 21.22 -3.01
C ALA A 72 -12.30 20.02 -2.55
N ALA A 73 -11.67 18.96 -2.01
CA ALA A 73 -12.38 17.80 -1.44
C ALA A 73 -13.37 18.17 -0.33
N TYR A 74 -13.17 19.31 0.35
CA TYR A 74 -14.13 19.81 1.34
C TYR A 74 -15.50 20.20 0.74
N LYS A 75 -15.60 20.50 -0.57
CA LYS A 75 -16.86 20.90 -1.23
C LYS A 75 -17.59 19.71 -1.88
N HIS A 76 -16.87 18.96 -2.70
CA HIS A 76 -17.42 17.87 -3.51
C HIS A 76 -16.40 16.74 -3.59
N VAL A 77 -16.86 15.51 -3.38
CA VAL A 77 -16.04 14.31 -3.60
C VAL A 77 -16.84 13.32 -4.40
N GLN A 78 -16.24 12.87 -5.50
CA GLN A 78 -16.68 11.73 -6.27
C GLN A 78 -15.52 10.75 -6.34
N LEU A 79 -15.71 9.56 -5.79
CA LEU A 79 -14.74 8.47 -5.87
C LEU A 79 -15.41 7.27 -6.53
N GLN A 80 -14.77 6.74 -7.57
CA GLN A 80 -15.15 5.49 -8.22
C GLN A 80 -13.99 4.52 -8.08
N LEU A 81 -14.27 3.33 -7.55
CA LEU A 81 -13.26 2.31 -7.32
C LEU A 81 -13.78 0.97 -7.82
N GLU A 82 -12.94 0.26 -8.57
CA GLU A 82 -13.09 -1.17 -8.81
C GLU A 82 -12.03 -1.91 -8.01
N PHE A 83 -12.44 -2.86 -7.18
CA PHE A 83 -11.52 -3.59 -6.30
C PHE A 83 -11.93 -5.06 -6.16
N ARG A 84 -10.94 -5.90 -5.91
CA ARG A 84 -11.09 -7.36 -5.75
C ARG A 84 -10.50 -7.78 -4.40
N PRO A 85 -11.29 -7.76 -3.31
CA PRO A 85 -10.79 -8.01 -1.97
C PRO A 85 -10.51 -9.51 -1.76
N GLU A 86 -9.39 -9.81 -1.12
CA GLU A 86 -9.02 -11.17 -0.67
C GLU A 86 -9.29 -11.37 0.83
N SER A 87 -9.71 -10.29 1.53
CA SER A 87 -9.99 -10.23 2.96
C SER A 87 -11.25 -9.41 3.22
N TRP A 88 -11.95 -9.72 4.32
CA TRP A 88 -13.13 -8.99 4.78
C TRP A 88 -12.82 -7.65 5.45
N ASP A 89 -11.57 -7.43 5.81
CA ASP A 89 -11.08 -6.22 6.47
C ASP A 89 -9.88 -5.65 5.70
N GLY A 90 -9.86 -4.32 5.55
CA GLY A 90 -8.76 -3.61 4.86
C GLY A 90 -9.12 -2.18 4.47
N ILE A 91 -8.11 -1.33 4.27
CA ILE A 91 -8.31 0.06 3.85
C ILE A 91 -8.32 0.14 2.32
N LEU A 92 -9.31 0.86 1.77
CA LEU A 92 -9.44 1.09 0.32
C LEU A 92 -8.98 2.49 -0.08
N PHE A 93 -9.27 3.50 0.73
CA PHE A 93 -8.88 4.88 0.48
C PHE A 93 -8.74 5.63 1.81
N LEU A 94 -7.73 6.48 1.90
CA LEU A 94 -7.48 7.33 3.06
C LEU A 94 -6.92 8.68 2.62
N THR A 95 -7.48 9.75 3.18
CA THR A 95 -6.92 11.10 3.15
C THR A 95 -7.22 11.79 4.47
N GLY A 96 -6.27 12.58 4.96
CA GLY A 96 -6.45 13.33 6.21
C GLY A 96 -5.50 14.52 6.27
N GLU A 97 -5.82 15.48 7.12
CA GLU A 97 -4.94 16.59 7.47
C GLU A 97 -3.66 16.07 8.18
N ARG A 98 -3.81 15.02 8.99
CA ARG A 98 -2.76 14.45 9.83
C ARG A 98 -2.78 12.92 9.78
N ASP A 99 -1.63 12.32 10.05
CA ASP A 99 -1.42 10.86 10.00
C ASP A 99 -2.21 10.10 11.09
N ASP A 100 -2.53 10.78 12.20
CA ASP A 100 -3.35 10.25 13.29
C ASP A 100 -4.86 10.35 13.04
N LEU A 101 -5.26 10.77 11.84
CA LEU A 101 -6.64 11.04 11.43
C LEU A 101 -7.33 12.12 12.28
N ALA A 102 -6.58 12.92 13.03
CA ALA A 102 -7.16 14.02 13.77
C ALA A 102 -7.28 15.25 12.84
N GLY A 103 -8.38 16.00 12.98
CA GLY A 103 -8.75 17.06 12.04
C GLY A 103 -9.67 16.54 10.94
N ASP A 104 -9.62 17.16 9.76
CA ASP A 104 -10.44 16.74 8.63
C ASP A 104 -9.88 15.47 7.99
N PHE A 105 -10.74 14.47 7.79
CA PHE A 105 -10.36 13.21 7.15
C PHE A 105 -11.50 12.59 6.34
N MET A 106 -11.11 11.68 5.46
CA MET A 106 -12.02 10.77 4.77
C MET A 106 -11.34 9.41 4.67
N VAL A 107 -12.01 8.37 5.15
CA VAL A 107 -11.52 7.00 5.09
C VAL A 107 -12.62 6.08 4.57
N LEU A 108 -12.22 5.20 3.67
CA LEU A 108 -13.05 4.16 3.10
C LEU A 108 -12.34 2.83 3.34
N PHE A 109 -13.04 1.90 3.97
CA PHE A 109 -12.47 0.61 4.36
C PHE A 109 -13.53 -0.49 4.34
N LEU A 110 -13.04 -1.72 4.35
CA LEU A 110 -13.83 -2.92 4.59
C LEU A 110 -13.78 -3.24 6.07
N TYR A 111 -14.94 -3.51 6.66
CA TYR A 111 -15.06 -4.00 8.04
C TYR A 111 -16.11 -5.09 8.11
N GLN A 112 -15.66 -6.31 8.43
CA GLN A 112 -16.51 -7.52 8.40
C GLN A 112 -17.24 -7.68 7.06
N GLY A 113 -16.58 -7.32 5.96
CA GLY A 113 -17.06 -7.47 4.59
C GLY A 113 -17.99 -6.38 4.05
N PHE A 114 -18.39 -5.42 4.87
CA PHE A 114 -19.12 -4.26 4.40
C PHE A 114 -18.17 -3.11 4.10
N VAL A 115 -18.52 -2.30 3.11
CA VAL A 115 -17.83 -1.04 2.84
C VAL A 115 -18.32 0.00 3.85
N GLU A 116 -17.40 0.64 4.56
CA GLU A 116 -17.69 1.72 5.48
C GLU A 116 -16.89 2.97 5.10
N PHE A 117 -17.61 4.08 4.99
CA PHE A 117 -17.07 5.41 4.74
C PHE A 117 -17.23 6.25 6.00
N ARG A 118 -16.12 6.75 6.54
CA ARG A 118 -16.10 7.70 7.64
C ARG A 118 -15.43 8.99 7.20
N PHE A 119 -15.96 10.11 7.65
CA PHE A 119 -15.40 11.42 7.32
C PHE A 119 -15.65 12.44 8.42
N ASP A 120 -14.74 13.38 8.57
CA ASP A 120 -14.93 14.62 9.33
C ASP A 120 -14.48 15.80 8.46
N CYS A 121 -15.27 16.87 8.48
CA CYS A 121 -15.02 18.11 7.72
C CYS A 121 -15.23 19.34 8.62
N GLY A 122 -15.00 19.19 9.93
CA GLY A 122 -15.12 20.24 10.94
C GLY A 122 -16.47 20.27 11.67
N SER A 123 -17.34 19.27 11.49
CA SER A 123 -18.65 19.18 12.16
C SER A 123 -18.82 17.88 12.95
N GLY A 124 -17.76 17.08 13.06
CA GLY A 124 -17.77 15.77 13.69
C GLY A 124 -17.89 14.64 12.66
N VAL A 125 -17.75 13.43 13.16
CA VAL A 125 -17.64 12.22 12.35
C VAL A 125 -18.98 11.79 11.78
N GLY A 126 -19.09 11.74 10.46
CA GLY A 126 -20.15 11.05 9.72
C GLY A 126 -19.75 9.62 9.36
N VAL A 127 -20.72 8.71 9.38
CA VAL A 127 -20.53 7.29 9.03
C VAL A 127 -21.60 6.85 8.04
N VAL A 128 -21.18 6.20 6.96
CA VAL A 128 -22.06 5.54 5.98
C VAL A 128 -21.54 4.13 5.74
N ARG A 129 -22.42 3.13 5.75
CA ARG A 129 -22.07 1.72 5.55
C ARG A 129 -22.92 1.12 4.44
N SER A 130 -22.35 0.23 3.64
CA SER A 130 -23.10 -0.51 2.63
C SER A 130 -24.13 -1.43 3.29
N GLU A 131 -25.24 -1.70 2.58
CA GLU A 131 -26.27 -2.64 3.03
C GLU A 131 -25.82 -4.08 2.84
N ASP A 132 -25.06 -4.33 1.76
CA ASP A 132 -24.55 -5.64 1.41
C ASP A 132 -23.05 -5.77 1.64
N ASN A 133 -22.61 -7.04 1.73
CA ASN A 133 -21.21 -7.39 1.75
C ASN A 133 -20.60 -7.31 0.34
N VAL A 134 -19.30 -7.07 0.31
CA VAL A 134 -18.49 -7.27 -0.89
C VAL A 134 -18.41 -8.75 -1.25
N LEU A 135 -18.14 -9.04 -2.51
CA LEU A 135 -17.82 -10.39 -2.95
C LEU A 135 -16.31 -10.58 -2.89
N LEU A 136 -15.84 -11.48 -2.02
CA LEU A 136 -14.43 -11.85 -1.98
C LEU A 136 -13.99 -12.50 -3.29
N ASN A 137 -12.74 -12.24 -3.67
CA ASN A 137 -12.10 -12.77 -4.87
C ASN A 137 -12.83 -12.44 -6.18
N GLN A 138 -13.74 -11.47 -6.16
CA GLN A 138 -14.50 -10.97 -7.29
C GLN A 138 -14.38 -9.45 -7.38
N TRP A 139 -14.58 -8.91 -8.59
CA TRP A 139 -14.56 -7.47 -8.80
C TRP A 139 -15.84 -6.84 -8.24
N ASN A 140 -15.67 -5.87 -7.35
CA ASN A 140 -16.71 -5.04 -6.76
C ASN A 140 -16.57 -3.63 -7.32
N LYS A 141 -17.70 -2.96 -7.58
CA LYS A 141 -17.71 -1.56 -8.00
C LYS A 141 -18.30 -0.72 -6.88
N LEU A 142 -17.58 0.33 -6.50
CA LEU A 142 -18.03 1.30 -5.52
C LEU A 142 -18.08 2.67 -6.16
N THR A 143 -19.16 3.40 -5.88
CA THR A 143 -19.22 4.83 -6.15
C THR A 143 -19.62 5.57 -4.88
N LEU A 144 -18.82 6.55 -4.50
CA LEU A 144 -19.07 7.46 -3.40
C LEU A 144 -19.30 8.86 -3.97
N TYR A 145 -20.45 9.45 -3.62
CA TYR A 145 -20.77 10.84 -3.90
C TYR A 145 -21.00 11.58 -2.60
N ARG A 146 -20.31 12.70 -2.41
CA ARG A 146 -20.55 13.63 -1.32
C ARG A 146 -20.71 15.03 -1.91
N HIS A 147 -21.90 15.59 -1.73
CA HIS A 147 -22.21 16.97 -2.05
C HIS A 147 -22.50 17.72 -0.75
N ARG A 148 -21.96 18.94 -0.61
CA ARG A 148 -22.46 19.86 0.41
C ARG A 148 -23.84 20.37 -0.02
N TRP A 149 -24.76 20.46 0.93
CA TRP A 149 -25.97 21.27 0.82
C TRP A 149 -25.61 22.71 1.21
#